data_AF-A0A3P4B209-F1
#
_entry.id   AF-A0A3P4B209-F1
#
_cell.length_a   1.000
_cell.length_b   1.000
_cell.length_c   1.000
_cell.angle_alpha   90.00
_cell.angle_beta   90.00
_cell.angle_gamma   90.00
#
_symmetry.space_group_name_H-M   'P 1'
#
loop_
_entity.id
_entity.type
_entity.pdbx_description
1 polymer ?
#
loop_
_entity_poly.entity_id
_entity_poly.type
_entity_poly.pdbx_seq_one_letter_code
_entity_poly.pdbx_strand_id
1 'polypeptide(L)'
;MSQVSALAEADVPPALQGVSSSMSRLGAEIRDANLTYLLLAQQMLRVDRSEALYRLGLSSEVADILASLTTAQLLKIAGSSMLLARFRFDDSLIWNLLSSPKRDDATPRMHAAILMASRTAGSKA
;
A
#
# COMPACT_ATOMS: atom_id res chain seq x y z
N MET A 1 -0.13 -61.82 -16.93
CA MET A 1 0.47 -61.15 -15.76
C MET A 1 1.07 -59.83 -16.25
N SER A 2 0.26 -58.78 -16.45
CA SER A 2 -0.30 -57.88 -15.44
C SER A 2 0.77 -57.11 -14.65
N GLN A 3 0.60 -55.77 -14.62
CA GLN A 3 1.21 -54.74 -13.77
C GLN A 3 2.31 -53.91 -14.46
N VAL A 4 1.99 -52.79 -15.12
CA VAL A 4 1.58 -51.47 -14.58
C VAL A 4 2.76 -50.80 -13.87
N SER A 5 3.54 -50.03 -14.62
CA SER A 5 4.46 -49.03 -14.08
C SER A 5 3.77 -47.66 -14.18
N ALA A 6 2.84 -47.43 -13.24
CA ALA A 6 2.32 -46.13 -12.93
C ALA A 6 3.14 -45.61 -11.75
N LEU A 7 4.21 -44.86 -12.05
CA LEU A 7 4.90 -44.06 -11.04
C LEU A 7 4.01 -42.86 -10.77
N ALA A 8 3.35 -42.94 -9.61
CA ALA A 8 2.36 -42.05 -9.09
C ALA A 8 2.80 -40.58 -9.11
N GLU A 9 1.85 -39.72 -9.49
CA GLU A 9 1.82 -38.32 -9.05
C GLU A 9 2.15 -38.28 -7.55
N ALA A 10 3.19 -37.53 -7.20
CA ALA A 10 3.48 -37.20 -5.83
C ALA A 10 2.31 -36.36 -5.29
N ASP A 11 1.37 -37.03 -4.64
CA ASP A 11 0.28 -36.42 -3.89
C ASP A 11 0.87 -35.52 -2.80
N VAL A 12 0.89 -34.22 -3.09
CA VAL A 12 1.32 -33.20 -2.14
C VAL A 12 0.32 -33.21 -0.98
N PRO A 13 0.76 -33.43 0.27
CA PRO A 13 -0.16 -33.61 1.39
C PRO A 13 -1.10 -32.40 1.56
N PRO A 14 -2.41 -32.63 1.78
CA PRO A 14 -3.46 -31.59 1.74
C PRO A 14 -3.28 -30.48 2.79
N ALA A 15 -2.51 -30.75 3.86
CA ALA A 15 -2.18 -29.76 4.89
C ALA A 15 -1.28 -28.61 4.38
N LEU A 16 -0.50 -28.84 3.32
CA LEU A 16 0.39 -27.82 2.74
C LEU A 16 -0.27 -27.01 1.61
N GLN A 17 -1.41 -27.46 1.07
CA GLN A 17 -2.18 -26.74 0.05
C GLN A 17 -2.90 -25.48 0.60
N GLY A 18 -3.19 -25.44 1.91
CA GLY A 18 -3.89 -24.32 2.56
C GLY A 18 -3.02 -23.07 2.86
N VAL A 19 -1.71 -23.24 3.10
CA VAL A 19 -0.82 -22.12 3.42
C VAL A 19 -0.34 -21.40 2.15
N SER A 20 -0.02 -22.16 1.09
CA SER A 20 0.38 -21.60 -0.21
C SER A 20 -0.75 -20.82 -0.88
N SER A 21 -2.00 -21.27 -0.74
CA SER A 21 -3.20 -20.57 -1.22
C SER A 21 -3.53 -19.30 -0.42
N SER A 22 -3.20 -19.27 0.87
CA SER A 22 -3.40 -18.08 1.71
C SER A 22 -2.41 -16.96 1.36
N MET A 23 -1.14 -17.31 1.15
CA MET A 23 -0.10 -16.33 0.82
C MET A 23 -0.26 -15.79 -0.62
N SER A 24 -0.74 -16.61 -1.55
CA SER A 24 -1.10 -16.16 -2.90
C SER A 24 -2.34 -15.25 -2.90
N ARG A 25 -3.33 -15.51 -2.03
CA ARG A 25 -4.47 -14.62 -1.83
C ARG A 25 -4.05 -13.25 -1.29
N LEU A 26 -3.14 -13.20 -0.31
CA LEU A 26 -2.57 -11.94 0.19
C LEU A 26 -1.80 -11.20 -0.91
N GLY A 27 -1.08 -11.90 -1.78
CA GLY A 27 -0.42 -11.30 -2.94
C GLY A 27 -1.40 -10.64 -3.91
N ALA A 28 -2.57 -11.26 -4.15
CA ALA A 28 -3.63 -10.66 -4.95
C ALA A 28 -4.21 -9.40 -4.29
N GLU A 29 -4.46 -9.43 -2.98
CA GLU A 29 -4.93 -8.27 -2.22
C GLU A 29 -3.92 -7.11 -2.24
N ILE A 30 -2.62 -7.40 -2.13
CA ILE A 30 -1.54 -6.40 -2.26
C ILE A 30 -1.57 -5.77 -3.65
N ARG A 31 -1.73 -6.59 -4.70
CA ARG A 31 -1.81 -6.09 -6.07
C ARG A 31 -3.00 -5.16 -6.29
N ASP A 32 -4.17 -5.54 -5.77
CA ASP A 32 -5.38 -4.72 -5.89
C ASP A 32 -5.25 -3.41 -5.09
N ALA A 33 -4.66 -3.45 -3.90
CA ALA A 33 -4.37 -2.26 -3.11
C ALA A 33 -3.38 -1.33 -3.83
N ASN A 34 -2.31 -1.87 -4.41
CA ASN A 34 -1.33 -1.12 -5.17
C ASN A 34 -1.96 -0.43 -6.40
N LEU A 35 -2.79 -1.17 -7.15
CA LEU A 35 -3.46 -0.62 -8.33
C LEU A 35 -4.42 0.51 -7.93
N THR A 36 -5.22 0.28 -6.88
CA THR A 36 -6.16 1.28 -6.36
C THR A 36 -5.44 2.55 -5.94
N TYR A 37 -4.30 2.42 -5.24
CA TYR A 37 -3.48 3.55 -4.83
C TYR A 37 -2.92 4.34 -6.02
N LEU A 38 -2.35 3.65 -7.02
CA LEU A 38 -1.78 4.29 -8.21
C LEU A 38 -2.83 5.06 -9.03
N LEU A 39 -4.02 4.49 -9.19
CA LEU A 39 -5.14 5.14 -9.89
C LEU A 39 -5.64 6.37 -9.13
N LEU A 40 -5.79 6.27 -7.81
CA LEU A 40 -6.14 7.40 -6.96
C LEU A 40 -5.10 8.52 -7.08
N ALA A 41 -3.81 8.18 -7.05
CA ALA A 41 -2.74 9.15 -7.17
C ALA A 41 -2.78 9.90 -8.51
N GLN A 42 -2.98 9.21 -9.63
CA GLN A 42 -3.18 9.85 -10.94
C GLN A 42 -4.42 10.75 -10.96
N GLN A 43 -5.52 10.31 -10.35
CA GLN A 43 -6.74 11.12 -10.27
C GLN A 43 -6.49 12.41 -9.46
N MET A 44 -5.85 12.32 -8.30
CA MET A 44 -5.51 13.48 -7.48
C MET A 44 -4.62 14.47 -8.24
N LEU A 45 -3.58 13.98 -8.92
CA LEU A 45 -2.67 14.81 -9.73
C LEU A 45 -3.39 15.58 -10.86
N ARG A 46 -4.46 15.00 -11.42
CA ARG A 46 -5.29 15.64 -12.44
C ARG A 46 -6.24 16.70 -11.87
N VAL A 47 -6.72 16.50 -10.65
CA VAL A 47 -7.67 17.42 -10.00
C VAL A 47 -6.94 18.65 -9.46
N ASP A 48 -5.91 18.43 -8.64
CA ASP A 48 -5.04 19.49 -8.13
C ASP A 48 -3.65 18.91 -7.88
N ARG A 49 -2.70 19.25 -8.75
CA ARG A 49 -1.33 18.76 -8.68
C ARG A 49 -0.62 19.19 -7.40
N SER A 50 -0.79 20.45 -6.99
CA SER A 50 -0.10 21.01 -5.83
C SER A 50 -0.58 20.35 -4.54
N GLU A 51 -1.89 20.18 -4.41
CA GLU A 51 -2.48 19.46 -3.28
C GLU A 51 -2.10 17.98 -3.29
N ALA A 52 -2.10 17.33 -4.45
CA ALA A 52 -1.70 15.94 -4.60
C ALA A 52 -0.24 15.70 -4.19
N LEU A 53 0.70 16.56 -4.59
CA LEU A 53 2.10 16.47 -4.18
C LEU A 53 2.25 16.47 -2.66
N TYR A 54 1.55 17.40 -1.98
CA TYR A 54 1.57 17.47 -0.53
C TYR A 54 0.91 16.24 0.12
N ARG A 55 -0.30 15.89 -0.31
CA ARG A 55 -1.11 14.78 0.25
C ARG A 55 -0.53 13.39 -0.01
N LEU A 56 0.16 13.20 -1.12
CA LEU A 56 0.85 11.95 -1.45
C LEU A 56 2.29 11.93 -0.97
N GLY A 57 2.91 13.10 -0.73
CA GLY A 57 4.30 13.20 -0.28
C GLY A 57 5.29 12.83 -1.38
N LEU A 58 4.99 13.23 -2.62
CA LEU A 58 5.80 12.91 -3.80
C LEU A 58 6.61 14.13 -4.24
N SER A 59 7.78 13.91 -4.83
CA SER A 59 8.49 14.98 -5.55
C SER A 59 7.78 15.31 -6.86
N SER A 60 8.07 16.49 -7.41
CA SER A 60 7.55 16.90 -8.72
C SER A 60 7.91 15.88 -9.81
N GLU A 61 9.15 15.39 -9.82
CA GLU A 61 9.62 14.43 -10.83
C GLU A 61 8.86 13.11 -10.75
N VAL A 62 8.63 12.60 -9.53
CA VAL A 62 7.87 11.36 -9.34
C VAL A 62 6.42 11.54 -9.77
N ALA A 63 5.82 12.69 -9.49
CA ALA A 63 4.47 13.01 -9.94
C ALA A 63 4.35 13.08 -11.47
N ASP A 64 5.36 13.62 -12.16
CA ASP A 64 5.38 13.69 -13.62
C ASP A 64 5.49 12.30 -14.25
N ILE A 65 6.36 11.44 -13.69
CA ILE A 65 6.45 10.04 -14.09
C ILE A 65 5.10 9.36 -13.88
N LEU A 66 4.53 9.47 -12.67
CA LEU A 66 3.26 8.82 -12.32
C LEU A 66 2.11 9.27 -13.21
N ALA A 67 2.02 10.55 -13.55
CA ALA A 67 1.01 11.10 -14.45
C ALA A 67 1.16 10.58 -15.90
N SER A 68 2.38 10.24 -16.32
CA SER A 68 2.67 9.72 -17.67
C SER A 68 2.40 8.22 -17.84
N LEU A 69 2.22 7.48 -16.73
CA LEU A 69 2.07 6.02 -16.79
C LEU A 69 0.74 5.62 -17.45
N THR A 70 0.84 4.70 -18.39
CA THR A 70 -0.30 4.03 -19.01
C THR A 70 -0.93 3.02 -18.06
N THR A 71 -2.21 2.69 -18.26
CA THR A 71 -2.91 1.64 -17.50
C THR A 71 -2.17 0.31 -17.50
N ALA A 72 -1.57 -0.08 -18.63
CA ALA A 72 -0.78 -1.31 -18.72
C ALA A 72 0.47 -1.26 -17.82
N GLN A 73 1.14 -0.11 -17.74
CA GLN A 73 2.29 0.06 -16.84
C GLN A 73 1.86 0.08 -15.37
N LEU A 74 0.72 0.71 -15.03
CA LEU A 74 0.16 0.66 -13.68
C LEU A 74 -0.14 -0.78 -13.24
N LEU A 75 -0.78 -1.58 -14.10
CA LEU A 75 -1.06 -2.98 -13.83
C LEU A 75 0.20 -3.81 -13.62
N LYS A 76 1.28 -3.50 -14.36
CA LYS A 76 2.59 -4.14 -14.20
C LYS A 76 3.23 -3.78 -12.86
N ILE A 77 3.24 -2.50 -12.49
CA ILE A 77 3.81 -2.01 -11.22
C ILE A 77 3.02 -2.54 -10.03
N ALA A 78 1.68 -2.54 -10.13
CA ALA A 78 0.80 -3.06 -9.10
C ALA A 78 1.02 -4.55 -8.81
N GLY A 79 1.47 -5.33 -9.81
CA GLY A 79 1.79 -6.75 -9.66
C GLY A 79 2.98 -7.07 -8.74
N SER A 80 3.67 -6.05 -8.21
CA SER A 80 4.68 -6.22 -7.17
C SER A 80 4.07 -6.86 -5.90
N SER A 81 4.80 -7.78 -5.27
CA SER A 81 4.43 -8.39 -3.99
C SER A 81 4.61 -7.46 -2.78
N MET A 82 5.17 -6.27 -2.99
CA MET A 82 5.37 -5.26 -1.95
C MET A 82 4.32 -4.16 -2.06
N LEU A 83 3.77 -3.74 -0.91
CA LEU A 83 2.89 -2.58 -0.85
C LEU A 83 3.64 -1.30 -1.21
N LEU A 84 3.09 -0.56 -2.17
CA LEU A 84 3.61 0.74 -2.61
C LEU A 84 3.14 1.87 -1.68
N ALA A 85 1.90 1.77 -1.19
CA ALA A 85 1.37 2.69 -0.20
C ALA A 85 1.96 2.36 1.18
N ARG A 86 2.61 3.34 1.80
CA ARG A 86 3.16 3.24 3.16
C ARG A 86 2.41 4.15 4.10
N PHE A 87 2.31 3.75 5.37
CA PHE A 87 1.87 4.66 6.41
C PHE A 87 2.79 5.89 6.46
N ARG A 88 2.19 7.07 6.35
CA ARG A 88 2.92 8.34 6.54
C ARG A 88 3.33 8.56 7.99
N PHE A 89 2.76 7.78 8.91
CA PHE A 89 2.96 7.91 10.35
C PHE A 89 3.36 6.56 10.91
N ASP A 90 4.65 6.42 11.16
CA ASP A 90 5.30 5.24 11.73
C ASP A 90 5.56 5.39 13.24
N ASP A 91 5.25 6.54 13.82
CA ASP A 91 5.48 6.80 15.24
C ASP A 91 4.32 6.30 16.11
N SER A 92 4.63 5.37 17.02
CA SER A 92 3.70 4.86 18.03
C SER A 92 3.03 5.96 18.86
N LEU A 93 3.69 7.11 19.07
CA LEU A 93 3.15 8.24 19.80
C LEU A 93 1.97 8.87 19.06
N ILE A 94 2.06 9.01 17.73
CA ILE A 94 0.96 9.53 16.90
C ILE A 94 -0.23 8.58 16.97
N TRP A 95 0.01 7.28 16.88
CA TRP A 95 -1.05 6.27 16.98
C TRP A 95 -1.71 6.27 18.37
N ASN A 96 -0.94 6.42 19.45
CA ASN A 96 -1.47 6.55 20.81
C ASN A 96 -2.33 7.82 20.99
N LEU A 97 -1.95 8.92 20.34
CA LEU A 97 -2.73 10.16 20.35
C LEU A 97 -4.02 10.04 19.53
N LEU A 98 -4.01 9.31 18.40
CA LEU A 98 -5.19 9.14 17.54
C LEU A 98 -6.16 8.06 18.04
N SER A 99 -5.68 7.08 18.82
CA SER A 99 -6.48 5.94 19.28
C SER A 99 -7.00 6.07 20.71
N SER A 100 -6.66 7.15 21.44
CA SER A 100 -7.07 7.30 22.84
C SER A 100 -8.60 7.52 22.94
N PRO A 101 -9.35 6.59 23.56
CA PRO A 101 -10.82 6.65 23.58
C PRO A 101 -11.40 7.70 24.56
N LYS A 102 -10.53 8.44 25.26
CA LYS A 102 -10.93 9.48 26.21
C LYS A 102 -10.50 10.85 25.70
N ARG A 103 -11.41 11.52 24.99
CA ARG A 103 -11.82 12.93 25.14
C ARG A 103 -12.24 13.51 23.79
N ASP A 104 -13.46 13.99 23.74
CA ASP A 104 -14.02 14.90 22.72
C ASP A 104 -13.32 16.29 22.71
N ASP A 105 -12.06 16.36 23.13
CA ASP A 105 -11.31 17.61 23.15
C ASP A 105 -10.65 17.79 21.77
N ALA A 106 -10.93 18.92 21.12
CA ALA A 106 -10.31 19.29 19.84
C ALA A 106 -8.78 19.50 19.96
N THR A 107 -8.27 19.73 21.17
CA THR A 107 -6.90 20.17 21.46
C THR A 107 -5.84 19.09 21.19
N PRO A 108 -5.96 17.83 21.66
CA PRO A 108 -4.98 16.77 21.36
C PRO A 108 -4.94 16.41 19.87
N ARG A 109 -6.10 16.41 19.19
CA ARG A 109 -6.18 16.19 17.73
C ARG A 109 -5.51 17.33 16.96
N MET A 110 -5.64 18.57 17.43
CA MET A 110 -4.94 19.73 16.87
C MET A 110 -3.43 19.66 17.10
N HIS A 111 -2.96 19.28 18.29
CA HIS A 111 -1.53 19.05 18.55
C HIS A 111 -0.97 17.93 17.67
N ALA A 112 -1.71 16.82 17.51
CA ALA A 112 -1.34 15.80 16.54
C ALA A 112 -1.27 16.39 15.13
N ALA A 113 -2.31 17.08 14.65
CA ALA A 113 -2.31 17.70 13.32
C ALA A 113 -1.13 18.68 13.09
N ILE A 114 -0.76 19.48 14.10
CA ILE A 114 0.39 20.39 14.06
C ILE A 114 1.72 19.62 13.97
N LEU A 115 1.92 18.61 14.81
CA LEU A 115 3.12 17.76 14.75
C LEU A 115 3.23 17.05 13.39
N MET A 116 2.10 16.65 12.82
CA MET A 116 2.02 15.96 11.54
C MET A 116 2.38 16.91 10.38
N ALA A 117 1.85 18.14 10.39
CA ALA A 117 2.21 19.18 9.42
C ALA A 117 3.70 19.55 9.52
N SER A 118 4.24 19.68 10.74
CA SER A 118 5.65 20.00 10.97
C SER A 118 6.60 18.94 10.39
N ARG A 119 6.26 17.65 10.47
CA ARG A 119 7.11 16.58 9.92
C ARG A 119 7.07 16.52 8.40
N THR A 120 5.94 16.87 7.78
CA THR A 120 5.85 16.96 6.31
C THR A 120 6.66 18.13 5.74
N ALA A 121 6.88 19.19 6.51
CA ALA A 121 7.70 20.35 6.11
C ALA A 121 9.21 20.14 6.31
N GLY A 122 9.61 19.26 7.25
CA GLY A 122 11.01 18.99 7.58
C GLY A 122 11.72 17.93 6.71
N SER A 123 11.00 17.22 5.86
CA SER A 123 11.58 16.19 4.97
C SER A 123 12.09 16.78 3.66
N LYS A 124 13.05 17.71 3.75
CA LYS A 124 14.02 18.00 2.68
C LYS A 124 15.38 17.54 3.20
N ALA A 125 15.71 16.28 2.95
CA ALA A 125 17.05 15.72 3.06
C ALA A 125 17.23 14.69 1.95
#